data_AF-A0AAE5K0N7-F1
#
_entry.id   AF-A0AAE5K0N7-F1
#
_cell.length_a   1.000
_cell.length_b   1.000
_cell.length_c   1.000
_cell.angle_alpha   90.00
_cell.angle_beta   90.00
_cell.angle_gamma   90.00
#
_symmetry.space_group_name_H-M   'P 1'
#
loop_
_entity.id
_entity.type
_entity.pdbx_description
1 polymer ?
#
loop_
_entity_poly.entity_id
_entity_poly.type
_entity_poly.pdbx_seq_one_letter_code
_entity_poly.pdbx_strand_id
1 'polypeptide(L)' 'MKLALTLEADSVNVQALNMGRIVVDIDGVNITELINKVAENGDSLRVVDERDSTETPATYASPHQLL' A
#
# COMPACT_ATOMS: atom_id res chain seq x y z
N MET A 1 1.07 12.75 1.94
CA MET A 1 1.94 12.49 0.78
C MET A 1 1.42 11.26 0.05
N LYS A 2 1.57 11.19 -1.28
CA LYS A 2 1.18 10.03 -2.08
C LYS A 2 2.46 9.27 -2.45
N LEU A 3 2.62 8.04 -1.95
CA LEU A 3 3.68 7.13 -2.39
C LEU A 3 3.23 6.48 -3.70
N ALA A 4 4.07 6.52 -4.73
CA ALA A 4 3.83 5.87 -6.01
C ALA A 4 5.05 5.06 -6.41
N LEU A 5 4.87 3.74 -6.54
CA LEU A 5 5.89 2.78 -6.97
C LEU A 5 5.41 2.11 -8.26
N THR A 6 6.31 1.99 -9.23
CA THR A 6 6.07 1.24 -10.48
C THR A 6 7.08 0.12 -10.50
N LEU A 7 6.61 -1.12 -10.36
CA LEU A 7 7.42 -2.34 -10.24
C LEU A 7 6.78 -3.42 -11.10
N GLU A 8 7.61 -4.26 -11.72
CA GLU A 8 7.15 -5.50 -12.36
C GLU A 8 6.86 -6.56 -11.29
N ALA A 9 5.78 -7.32 -11.48
CA ALA A 9 5.34 -8.38 -10.59
C ALA A 9 4.83 -9.56 -11.42
N ASP A 10 5.01 -10.77 -10.91
CA ASP A 10 4.55 -11.99 -11.60
C ASP A 10 3.03 -12.14 -11.48
N SER A 11 2.47 -11.77 -10.32
CA SER A 11 1.04 -11.81 -10.08
C SER A 11 0.57 -10.75 -9.09
N VAL A 12 -0.68 -10.32 -9.24
CA VAL A 12 -1.35 -9.41 -8.30
C VAL A 12 -2.69 -10.02 -7.93
N ASN A 13 -2.84 -10.38 -6.66
CA ASN A 13 -4.07 -10.90 -6.10
C ASN A 13 -4.77 -9.79 -5.32
N VAL A 14 -5.99 -9.44 -5.72
CA VAL A 14 -6.79 -8.40 -5.04
C VAL A 14 -8.06 -9.03 -4.48
N GLN A 15 -8.25 -8.91 -3.17
CA GLN A 15 -9.47 -9.30 -2.50
C GLN A 15 -10.23 -8.08 -2.00
N ALA A 16 -11.48 -7.93 -2.44
CA ALA A 16 -12.40 -6.96 -1.89
C ALA A 16 -12.87 -7.41 -0.50
N LEU A 17 -12.72 -6.52 0.49
CA LEU A 17 -13.20 -6.71 1.84
C LEU A 17 -14.40 -5.80 2.13
N ASN A 18 -15.09 -6.07 3.24
CA ASN A 18 -16.16 -5.21 3.72
C ASN A 18 -15.67 -3.77 4.01
N MET A 19 -16.61 -2.81 3.97
CA MET A 19 -16.38 -1.39 4.26
C MET A 19 -15.41 -0.68 3.29
N GLY A 20 -15.36 -1.11 2.02
CA GLY A 20 -14.52 -0.47 0.99
C GLY A 20 -13.02 -0.72 1.16
N ARG A 21 -12.65 -1.71 1.98
CA ARG A 21 -11.26 -2.13 2.13
C ARG A 21 -10.90 -3.16 1.06
N ILE A 22 -9.63 -3.23 0.71
CA ILE A 22 -9.08 -4.30 -0.12
C ILE A 22 -7.84 -4.87 0.55
N VAL A 23 -7.54 -6.14 0.28
CA VAL A 23 -6.23 -6.74 0.51
C VAL A 23 -5.59 -6.96 -0.85
N VAL A 24 -4.33 -6.57 -0.97
CA VAL A 24 -3.52 -6.76 -2.17
C VAL A 24 -2.33 -7.61 -1.75
N ASP A 25 -2.15 -8.73 -2.44
CA ASP A 25 -0.99 -9.61 -2.34
C ASP A 25 -0.27 -9.58 -3.69
N ILE A 26 1.06 -9.45 -3.66
CA ILE A 26 1.88 -9.21 -4.85
C ILE A 26 3.05 -10.18 -4.83
N ASP A 27 3.09 -11.07 -5.82
CA ASP A 27 4.17 -12.05 -5.99
C ASP A 27 5.16 -11.60 -7.07
N GLY A 28 6.40 -12.07 -6.97
CA GLY A 28 7.42 -11.88 -8.00
C GLY A 28 8.14 -10.53 -7.97
N VAL A 29 7.89 -9.68 -6.97
CA VAL A 29 8.61 -8.42 -6.82
C VAL A 29 10.05 -8.68 -6.38
N ASN A 30 11.02 -8.18 -7.15
CA ASN A 30 12.41 -8.22 -6.75
C ASN A 30 12.67 -7.26 -5.60
N ILE A 31 13.07 -7.79 -4.44
CA ILE A 31 13.35 -7.02 -3.21
C ILE A 31 14.37 -5.92 -3.43
N THR A 32 15.39 -6.14 -4.28
CA THR A 32 16.42 -5.12 -4.52
C THR A 32 15.85 -3.92 -5.28
N GLU A 33 14.98 -4.17 -6.26
CA GLU A 33 14.32 -3.12 -7.04
C GLU A 33 13.35 -2.32 -6.17
N LEU A 34 12.55 -3.01 -5.35
CA LEU A 34 11.66 -2.39 -4.39
C LEU A 34 12.40 -1.44 -3.42
N ILE A 35 13.50 -1.89 -2.83
CA ILE A 35 14.31 -1.06 -1.91
C ILE A 35 14.80 0.20 -2.61
N ASN A 36 15.36 0.06 -3.82
CA ASN A 36 15.87 1.20 -4.58
C ASN A 36 14.75 2.19 -4.92
N LYS A 37 13.58 1.70 -5.34
CA LYS A 37 12.44 2.56 -5.68
C LYS A 37 11.89 3.31 -4.47
N VAL A 38 11.88 2.68 -3.30
CA VAL A 38 11.50 3.32 -2.05
C VAL A 38 12.52 4.40 -1.65
N ALA A 39 13.81 4.10 -1.76
CA ALA A 39 14.88 5.07 -1.48
C ALA A 39 14.87 6.27 -2.46
N GLU A 40 14.56 6.04 -3.74
CA GLU A 40 14.37 7.11 -4.74
C GLU A 40 13.24 8.08 -4.37
N ASN A 41 12.20 7.60 -3.67
CA ASN A 41 11.12 8.42 -3.14
C ASN A 41 11.51 9.13 -1.82
N GLY A 42 12.72 8.89 -1.29
CA GLY A 42 13.18 9.43 -0.02
C GLY A 42 12.63 8.70 1.21
N ASP A 43 12.00 7.54 1.02
CA ASP A 43 11.38 6.74 2.07
C ASP A 43 12.28 5.57 2.53
N SER A 44 11.89 4.87 3.59
CA SER A 44 12.59 3.68 4.12
C SER A 44 11.62 2.54 4.37
N LEU A 45 12.08 1.30 4.18
CA LEU A 45 11.33 0.11 4.52
C LEU A 45 11.61 -0.32 5.97
N ARG A 46 10.57 -0.73 6.70
CA ARG A 46 10.70 -1.43 7.98
C ARG A 46 10.08 -2.81 7.88
N VAL A 47 10.76 -3.81 8.42
CA VAL A 47 10.16 -5.13 8.68
C VAL A 47 9.44 -5.04 10.03
N VAL A 48 8.19 -5.47 10.07
CA VAL A 48 7.36 -5.45 11.28
C VAL A 48 6.89 -6.88 11.56
N ASP A 49 7.08 -7.34 12.79
CA ASP A 49 6.77 -8.70 13.24
C ASP A 49 5.24 -8.92 13.44
N GLU A 50 4.55 -7.93 14.01
CA GLU A 50 3.10 -7.89 14.16
C GLU A 50 2.54 -6.60 13.55
N ARG A 51 1.32 -6.63 13.02
CA ARG A 51 0.68 -5.40 12.54
C ARG A 51 0.49 -4.44 13.72
N ASP A 52 1.35 -3.42 13.83
CA ASP A 52 1.07 -2.23 14.65
C ASP A 52 -0.35 -1.79 14.28
N SER A 53 -1.29 -1.97 15.20
CA SER A 53 -2.72 -1.78 14.95
C SER A 53 -3.10 -0.31 14.81
N THR A 54 -2.11 0.58 14.66
CA THR A 54 -2.31 1.96 14.24
C THR A 54 -2.60 1.96 12.75
N GLU A 55 -3.81 1.51 12.39
CA GLU A 55 -4.45 1.86 11.15
C GLU A 55 -4.29 3.38 10.99
N THR A 56 -3.51 3.81 10.00
CA THR A 56 -3.53 5.23 9.62
C THR A 56 -4.95 5.49 9.14
N PRO A 57 -5.71 6.42 9.75
CA PRO A 57 -7.09 6.64 9.36
C PRO A 57 -7.13 6.89 7.86
N ALA A 58 -7.88 6.09 7.12
CA ALA A 58 -8.23 6.48 5.77
C ALA A 58 -8.91 7.85 5.88
N THR A 59 -8.39 8.86 5.19
CA THR A 59 -9.14 10.09 4.98
C THR A 59 -10.38 9.70 4.19
N TYR A 60 -11.48 9.45 4.90
CA TYR A 60 -12.80 9.34 4.31
C TYR A 60 -13.14 10.73 3.77
N ALA A 61 -13.08 10.90 2.45
CA ALA A 61 -13.77 12.01 1.82
C ALA A 61 -15.26 11.80 2.09
N SER A 62 -15.82 12.62 2.97
CA SER A 62 -17.21 12.51 3.42
C SER A 62 -18.15 12.68 2.21
N PRO A 63 -19.13 11.78 1.97
CA PRO A 63 -20.04 11.88 0.82
C PRO A 63 -21.12 12.96 0.98
N HIS A 64 -21.03 13.82 2.01
CA HIS A 64 -21.99 14.88 2.28
C HIS A 64 -21.47 16.26 1.85
N GLN A 65 -21.25 16.43 0.55
CA GLN A 65 -21.24 17.76 -0.11
C GLN A 65 -21.97 17.68 -1.45
N LEU A 66 -23.21 17.21 -1.42
CA LEU A 66 -24.19 17.42 -2.48
C LEU A 66 -25.55 17.68 -1.83
N LEU A 67 -25.72 18.91 -1.35
CA LEU A 67 -27.01 19.59 -1.17
C LEU A 67 -26.89 20.96 -1.82
#